data_AF-A0AA42RZ78-F1
#
_entry.id   AF-A0AA42RZ78-F1
#
_cell.length_a   1.000
_cell.length_b   1.000
_cell.length_c   1.000
_cell.angle_alpha   90.00
_cell.angle_beta   90.00
_cell.angle_gamma   90.00
#
_symmetry.space_group_name_H-M   'P 1'
#
loop_
_entity.id
_entity.type
_entity.pdbx_description
1 polymer ?
#
loop_
_entity_poly.entity_id
_entity_poly.type
_entity_poly.pdbx_seq_one_letter_code
_entity_poly.pdbx_strand_id
1 'polypeptide(L)'
;MAIPNTPKPVDRQGDLEVKAIKSNQYNGIYTPREAMAEAAGLELGVSAKMLHVDLSQKSLTIYPIITWPDHEEFLLPKYKKIQEICFPIDENTCEPYKKKNQLTPEDLLELLRETLLPGFTLDPDYGLGIAREFKDIIDAIESHSDCTEIRFSESEQTSISSNEKIFIFSTEDYYEATKNIRSISSLGQKAAAEVKDGTIYNLLAEKLKKPLKTIAIGRSPVRHLITAAAQGKPPLTSGDQDSVMTILKTHSKQIAEAKPEALAKLQDEIELVTLEVLIKKYEGKLKKTTIESEWQDFFDSNKFILTMAFGYPIVQILGQASVGGGQLIGGGSKFADFISRNSQTNNAAIFEIKTPGTPLLNKTPFRGKVYSATKEFTGAMVQILDQKYQLAKSLPILKSNDRDLVLETYAVHCCLIIGSTPTGLDEQKSFELFRRNSREVEIITFDELLEKLKQLHVFLSSKPK
;
A
#
# COMPACT_ATOMS: atom_id res chain seq x y z
N MET A 1 -32.96 -11.26 4.15
CA MET A 1 -34.10 -10.31 4.19
C MET A 1 -35.35 -11.11 4.48
N ALA A 2 -35.98 -10.84 5.62
CA ALA A 2 -37.30 -11.38 5.93
C ALA A 2 -38.31 -10.81 4.91
N ILE A 3 -39.24 -11.65 4.47
CA ILE A 3 -40.26 -11.31 3.48
C ILE A 3 -41.20 -10.25 4.11
N PRO A 4 -41.52 -9.13 3.44
CA PRO A 4 -42.17 -7.98 4.09
C PRO A 4 -43.63 -8.18 4.54
N ASN A 5 -44.25 -9.35 4.32
CA ASN A 5 -45.71 -9.54 4.49
C ASN A 5 -46.14 -10.75 5.32
N THR A 6 -45.24 -11.44 6.01
CA THR A 6 -45.64 -12.44 7.02
C THR A 6 -46.03 -11.74 8.32
N PRO A 7 -47.23 -11.96 8.88
CA PRO A 7 -47.57 -11.46 10.21
C PRO A 7 -46.53 -11.95 11.22
N LYS A 8 -46.16 -11.07 12.17
CA LYS A 8 -45.16 -11.39 13.18
C LYS A 8 -45.58 -12.68 13.92
N PRO A 9 -44.67 -13.65 14.09
CA PRO A 9 -44.92 -14.81 14.94
C PRO A 9 -45.42 -14.39 16.32
N VAL A 10 -46.34 -15.16 16.91
CA VAL A 10 -47.04 -14.79 18.16
C VAL A 10 -46.07 -14.73 19.35
N ASP A 11 -45.05 -15.57 19.32
CA ASP A 11 -43.86 -15.58 20.19
C ASP A 11 -42.95 -14.35 20.00
N ARG A 12 -43.29 -13.43 19.10
CA ARG A 12 -42.50 -12.23 18.76
C ARG A 12 -43.30 -10.94 18.90
N GLN A 13 -44.25 -10.90 19.83
CA GLN A 13 -45.07 -9.74 20.12
C GLN A 13 -44.99 -9.35 21.59
N GLY A 14 -44.70 -8.07 21.84
CA GLY A 14 -44.84 -7.41 23.14
C GLY A 14 -45.79 -6.21 23.04
N ASP A 15 -46.10 -5.65 24.21
CA ASP A 15 -46.88 -4.44 24.35
C ASP A 15 -46.00 -3.29 24.85
N LEU A 16 -46.21 -2.10 24.28
CA LEU A 16 -45.57 -0.87 24.72
C LEU A 16 -46.57 -0.06 25.53
N GLU A 17 -46.30 0.13 26.82
CA GLU A 17 -47.11 0.96 27.71
C GLU A 17 -46.51 2.35 27.86
N VAL A 18 -47.37 3.38 27.95
CA VAL A 18 -46.94 4.75 28.25
C VAL A 18 -47.17 5.09 29.71
N LYS A 19 -46.10 5.45 30.42
CA LYS A 19 -46.16 5.92 31.81
C LYS A 19 -45.71 7.38 31.89
N ALA A 20 -46.64 8.28 32.22
CA ALA A 20 -46.33 9.67 32.49
C ALA A 20 -45.58 9.79 33.84
N ILE A 21 -44.44 10.47 33.83
CA ILE A 21 -43.63 10.70 35.04
C ILE A 21 -44.00 12.06 35.64
N LYS A 22 -44.00 13.09 34.79
CA LYS A 22 -44.31 14.49 35.09
C LYS A 22 -44.95 15.12 33.85
N SER A 23 -45.39 16.37 33.97
CA SER A 23 -45.83 17.14 32.80
C SER A 23 -44.73 17.09 31.73
N ASN A 24 -45.11 16.70 30.50
CA ASN A 24 -44.23 16.59 29.33
C ASN A 24 -43.10 15.55 29.41
N GLN A 25 -43.14 14.60 30.36
CA GLN A 25 -42.15 13.53 30.48
C GLN A 25 -42.82 12.14 30.54
N TYR A 26 -42.44 11.25 29.63
CA TYR A 26 -43.07 9.95 29.45
C TYR A 26 -42.03 8.83 29.33
N ASN A 27 -42.31 7.66 29.91
CA ASN A 27 -41.57 6.43 29.68
C ASN A 27 -42.39 5.48 28.80
N GLY A 28 -41.74 4.87 27.81
CA GLY A 28 -42.25 3.68 27.13
C GLY A 28 -41.70 2.43 27.81
N ILE A 29 -42.60 1.61 28.36
CA ILE A 29 -42.27 0.34 29.02
C ILE A 29 -42.67 -0.80 28.09
N TYR A 30 -41.72 -1.65 27.73
CA TYR A 30 -41.96 -2.82 26.90
C TYR A 30 -42.21 -4.05 27.77
N THR A 31 -43.31 -4.75 27.49
CA THR A 31 -43.71 -5.98 28.19
C THR A 31 -43.93 -7.08 27.15
N PRO A 32 -43.16 -8.18 27.14
CA PRO A 32 -43.42 -9.31 26.28
C PRO A 32 -44.80 -9.92 26.59
N ARG A 33 -45.54 -10.33 25.55
CA ARG A 33 -46.79 -11.07 25.72
C ARG A 33 -46.50 -12.50 26.19
N GLU A 34 -47.53 -13.17 26.69
CA GLU A 34 -47.46 -14.53 27.25
C GLU A 34 -46.61 -15.50 26.40
N ALA A 35 -46.91 -15.63 25.10
CA ALA A 35 -46.16 -16.53 24.21
C ALA A 35 -44.68 -16.18 24.06
N MET A 36 -44.32 -14.89 24.06
CA MET A 36 -42.92 -14.44 24.01
C MET A 36 -42.21 -14.67 25.36
N ALA A 37 -42.90 -14.39 26.47
CA ALA A 37 -42.37 -14.60 27.81
C ALA A 37 -42.12 -16.09 28.10
N GLU A 38 -43.04 -16.97 27.70
CA GLU A 38 -42.88 -18.42 27.79
C GLU A 38 -41.70 -18.91 26.96
N ALA A 39 -41.56 -18.42 25.71
CA ALA A 39 -40.44 -18.77 24.85
C ALA A 39 -39.09 -18.31 25.42
N ALA A 40 -39.06 -17.18 26.11
CA ALA A 40 -37.87 -16.65 26.79
C ALA A 40 -37.61 -17.27 28.18
N GLY A 41 -38.49 -18.14 28.69
CA GLY A 41 -38.39 -18.71 30.02
C GLY A 41 -38.55 -17.70 31.17
N LEU A 42 -39.29 -16.61 30.94
CA LEU A 42 -39.54 -15.57 31.93
C LEU A 42 -40.89 -15.73 32.66
N GLU A 43 -40.99 -15.18 33.86
CA GLU A 43 -42.27 -14.97 34.54
C GLU A 43 -43.13 -13.93 33.80
N LEU A 44 -44.45 -14.15 33.76
CA LEU A 44 -45.42 -13.20 33.22
C LEU A 44 -45.33 -11.85 33.98
N GLY A 45 -45.26 -10.76 33.22
CA GLY A 45 -45.25 -9.39 33.78
C GLY A 45 -43.85 -8.76 33.93
N VAL A 46 -42.77 -9.46 33.58
CA VAL A 46 -41.44 -8.83 33.45
C VAL A 46 -41.52 -7.75 32.38
N SER A 47 -41.01 -6.56 32.67
CA SER A 47 -41.02 -5.43 31.73
C SER A 47 -39.74 -4.62 31.81
N ALA A 48 -39.39 -3.93 30.72
CA ALA A 48 -38.18 -3.13 30.63
C ALA A 48 -38.48 -1.73 30.11
N LYS A 49 -37.76 -0.73 30.63
CA LYS A 49 -37.80 0.62 30.05
C LYS A 49 -37.13 0.57 28.68
N MET A 50 -37.85 0.96 27.65
CA MET A 50 -37.35 0.92 26.27
C MET A 50 -37.12 2.30 25.68
N LEU A 51 -37.87 3.32 26.13
CA LEU A 51 -37.63 4.70 25.72
C LEU A 51 -38.10 5.69 26.80
N HIS A 52 -37.57 6.91 26.71
CA HIS A 52 -37.93 8.07 27.50
C HIS A 52 -38.09 9.28 26.58
N VAL A 53 -39.17 10.03 26.74
CA VAL A 53 -39.43 11.27 26.01
C VAL A 53 -39.53 12.40 27.02
N ASP A 54 -38.70 13.43 26.85
CA ASP A 54 -38.82 14.70 27.54
C ASP A 54 -39.12 15.80 26.51
N LEU A 55 -40.40 16.16 26.39
CA LEU A 55 -40.84 17.21 25.48
C LEU A 55 -40.44 18.62 25.95
N SER A 56 -40.10 18.79 27.23
CA SER A 56 -39.62 20.06 27.78
C SER A 56 -38.16 20.30 27.38
N GLN A 57 -37.33 19.25 27.45
CA GLN A 57 -35.95 19.27 26.99
C GLN A 57 -35.79 18.93 25.51
N LYS A 58 -36.89 18.61 24.81
CA LYS A 58 -36.91 18.22 23.40
C LYS A 58 -35.94 17.08 23.12
N SER A 59 -36.04 16.02 23.91
CA SER A 59 -35.17 14.85 23.77
C SER A 59 -35.96 13.55 23.80
N LEU A 60 -35.52 12.61 22.97
CA LEU A 60 -35.98 11.23 22.97
C LEU A 60 -34.78 10.34 23.24
N THR A 61 -34.81 9.57 24.31
CA THR A 61 -33.78 8.58 24.64
C THR A 61 -34.33 7.19 24.47
N ILE A 62 -33.66 6.34 23.70
CA ILE A 62 -33.94 4.90 23.65
C ILE A 62 -32.98 4.15 24.57
N TYR A 63 -33.45 3.02 25.07
CA TYR A 63 -32.71 2.05 25.86
C TYR A 63 -32.63 0.76 25.04
N PRO A 64 -31.57 0.57 24.23
CA PRO A 64 -31.44 -0.57 23.35
C PRO A 64 -31.37 -1.87 24.15
N ILE A 65 -32.39 -2.70 24.03
CA ILE A 65 -32.46 -4.02 24.68
C ILE A 65 -32.67 -5.12 23.65
N ILE A 66 -32.32 -6.35 24.04
CA ILE A 66 -32.52 -7.53 23.21
C ILE A 66 -33.93 -8.07 23.42
N THR A 67 -34.72 -8.12 22.35
CA THR A 67 -36.11 -8.63 22.38
C THR A 67 -36.28 -9.94 21.62
N TRP A 68 -35.17 -10.66 21.37
CA TRP A 68 -35.21 -12.02 20.83
C TRP A 68 -35.44 -13.02 21.97
N PRO A 69 -36.61 -13.69 22.06
CA PRO A 69 -36.90 -14.62 23.16
C PRO A 69 -35.88 -15.76 23.28
N ASP A 70 -35.33 -16.25 22.16
CA ASP A 70 -34.32 -17.32 22.16
C ASP A 70 -32.91 -16.86 22.60
N HIS A 71 -32.74 -15.58 22.95
CA HIS A 71 -31.43 -15.02 23.33
C HIS A 71 -31.23 -15.07 24.84
N GLU A 72 -30.06 -15.53 25.30
CA GLU A 72 -29.74 -15.67 26.73
C GLU A 72 -29.82 -14.33 27.50
N GLU A 73 -29.58 -13.22 26.79
CA GLU A 73 -29.62 -11.85 27.32
C GLU A 73 -30.94 -11.13 27.01
N PHE A 74 -32.07 -11.84 26.90
CA PHE A 74 -33.38 -11.23 26.66
C PHE A 74 -33.73 -10.16 27.71
N LEU A 75 -34.24 -9.01 27.25
CA LEU A 75 -34.47 -7.76 28.01
C LEU A 75 -33.24 -7.11 28.67
N LEU A 76 -32.02 -7.60 28.40
CA LEU A 76 -30.78 -6.95 28.82
C LEU A 76 -30.27 -5.97 27.75
N PRO A 77 -29.33 -5.06 28.09
CA PRO A 77 -28.75 -4.11 27.15
C PRO A 77 -28.18 -4.77 25.89
N LYS A 78 -28.42 -4.15 24.73
CA LYS A 78 -28.04 -4.67 23.41
C LYS A 78 -26.55 -4.51 23.08
N TYR A 79 -25.86 -3.59 23.74
CA TYR A 79 -24.44 -3.27 23.50
C TYR A 79 -23.62 -3.46 24.78
N LYS A 80 -22.29 -3.52 24.65
CA LYS A 80 -21.41 -3.91 25.76
C LYS A 80 -21.24 -2.80 26.79
N LYS A 81 -21.18 -1.56 26.34
CA LYS A 81 -20.97 -0.35 27.15
C LYS A 81 -22.11 0.65 27.00
N ILE A 82 -22.61 0.84 25.77
CA ILE A 82 -23.68 1.82 25.51
C ILE A 82 -25.03 1.29 26.00
N GLN A 83 -25.64 2.03 26.91
CA GLN A 83 -26.94 1.73 27.52
C GLN A 83 -28.04 2.66 27.02
N GLU A 84 -27.69 3.89 26.64
CA GLU A 84 -28.64 4.93 26.27
C GLU A 84 -28.24 5.60 24.95
N ILE A 85 -29.21 5.88 24.10
CA ILE A 85 -29.00 6.67 22.88
C ILE A 85 -30.04 7.79 22.84
N CYS A 86 -29.57 9.03 22.93
CA CYS A 86 -30.36 10.24 23.00
C CYS A 86 -30.37 10.99 21.67
N PHE A 87 -31.56 11.40 21.24
CA PHE A 87 -31.83 12.15 20.03
C PHE A 87 -32.50 13.48 20.38
N PRO A 88 -32.11 14.59 19.72
CA PRO A 88 -32.85 15.84 19.79
C PRO A 88 -34.18 15.70 19.04
N ILE A 89 -35.25 16.29 19.58
CA ILE A 89 -36.55 16.40 18.92
C ILE A 89 -36.68 17.83 18.36
N ASP A 90 -37.01 17.96 17.09
CA ASP A 90 -37.33 19.26 16.49
C ASP A 90 -38.53 19.93 17.19
N GLU A 91 -38.51 21.26 17.30
CA GLU A 91 -39.62 21.99 17.91
C GLU A 91 -40.95 21.70 17.20
N ASN A 92 -40.93 21.66 15.86
CA ASN A 92 -42.13 21.39 15.06
C ASN A 92 -42.71 20.00 15.32
N THR A 93 -41.85 19.00 15.55
CA THR A 93 -42.24 17.64 15.92
C THR A 93 -42.78 17.62 17.35
N CYS A 94 -42.17 18.36 18.26
CA CYS A 94 -42.51 18.36 19.69
C CYS A 94 -43.86 19.05 20.02
N GLU A 95 -44.16 20.17 19.35
CA GLU A 95 -45.33 21.02 19.64
C GLU A 95 -46.70 20.31 19.61
N PRO A 96 -47.02 19.45 18.62
CA PRO A 96 -48.26 18.68 18.62
C PRO A 96 -48.43 17.80 19.86
N TYR A 97 -47.35 17.15 20.32
CA TYR A 97 -47.40 16.23 21.45
C TYR A 97 -47.48 16.96 22.81
N LYS A 98 -46.89 18.17 22.94
CA LYS A 98 -47.06 19.01 24.14
C LYS A 98 -48.50 19.44 24.39
N LYS A 99 -49.31 19.54 23.33
CA LYS A 99 -50.74 19.93 23.40
C LYS A 99 -51.65 18.79 23.82
N LYS A 100 -51.15 17.54 23.83
CA LYS A 100 -51.92 16.37 24.27
C LYS A 100 -51.89 16.28 25.79
N ASN A 101 -53.03 15.91 26.38
CA ASN A 101 -53.12 15.67 27.83
C ASN A 101 -52.32 14.43 28.26
N GLN A 102 -52.27 13.39 27.41
CA GLN A 102 -51.51 12.16 27.64
C GLN A 102 -51.12 11.56 26.28
N LEU A 103 -49.95 10.94 26.20
CA LEU A 103 -49.51 10.20 25.01
C LEU A 103 -50.00 8.75 25.03
N THR A 104 -50.35 8.23 23.86
CA THR A 104 -50.67 6.81 23.65
C THR A 104 -49.43 6.03 23.17
N PRO A 105 -49.46 4.69 23.19
CA PRO A 105 -48.38 3.88 22.61
C PRO A 105 -48.10 4.22 21.14
N GLU A 106 -49.15 4.48 20.36
CA GLU A 106 -49.05 4.89 18.96
C GLU A 106 -48.33 6.24 18.83
N ASP A 107 -48.56 7.17 19.75
CA ASP A 107 -47.85 8.46 19.77
C ASP A 107 -46.35 8.28 20.00
N LEU A 108 -45.95 7.34 20.87
CA LEU A 108 -44.52 7.03 21.06
C LEU A 108 -43.90 6.40 19.82
N LEU A 109 -44.64 5.51 19.13
CA LEU A 109 -44.17 4.89 17.90
C LEU A 109 -44.02 5.90 16.75
N GLU A 110 -44.93 6.88 16.66
CA GLU A 110 -44.84 7.95 15.68
C GLU A 110 -43.67 8.89 16.01
N LEU A 111 -43.50 9.28 17.28
CA LEU A 111 -42.33 10.03 17.73
C LEU A 111 -41.01 9.33 17.41
N LEU A 112 -40.94 8.01 17.58
CA LEU A 112 -39.76 7.24 17.18
C LEU A 112 -39.50 7.37 15.67
N ARG A 113 -40.53 7.26 14.82
CA ARG A 113 -40.41 7.41 13.36
C ARG A 113 -39.95 8.81 12.95
N GLU A 114 -40.45 9.83 13.62
CA GLU A 114 -40.15 11.24 13.31
C GLU A 114 -38.77 11.68 13.84
N THR A 115 -38.25 11.04 14.90
CA THR A 115 -37.04 11.50 15.60
C THR A 115 -35.79 10.66 15.31
N LEU A 116 -35.91 9.34 15.18
CA LEU A 116 -34.72 8.48 15.03
C LEU A 116 -34.06 8.68 13.67
N LEU A 117 -32.72 8.74 13.68
CA LEU A 117 -31.94 8.86 12.46
C LEU A 117 -32.10 7.60 11.56
N PRO A 118 -31.93 7.73 10.24
CA PRO A 118 -31.99 6.58 9.33
C PRO A 118 -31.00 5.50 9.73
N GLY A 119 -31.43 4.24 9.71
CA GLY A 119 -30.59 3.11 10.12
C GLY A 119 -30.80 2.65 11.55
N PHE A 120 -31.77 3.21 12.28
CA PHE A 120 -32.26 2.66 13.53
C PHE A 120 -33.47 1.73 13.34
N THR A 121 -33.57 0.74 14.21
CA THR A 121 -34.72 -0.18 14.32
C THR A 121 -35.83 0.52 15.09
N LEU A 122 -36.98 0.72 14.46
CA LEU A 122 -38.12 1.47 15.02
C LEU A 122 -39.13 0.58 15.74
N ASP A 123 -39.08 -0.72 15.48
CA ASP A 123 -40.06 -1.68 15.98
C ASP A 123 -39.59 -2.24 17.32
N PRO A 124 -40.33 -2.00 18.42
CA PRO A 124 -40.01 -2.50 19.76
C PRO A 124 -39.74 -4.01 19.79
N ASP A 125 -40.49 -4.81 19.03
CA ASP A 125 -40.36 -6.27 19.04
C ASP A 125 -39.05 -6.77 18.42
N TYR A 126 -38.38 -5.93 17.62
CA TYR A 126 -37.04 -6.22 17.06
C TYR A 126 -35.90 -5.55 17.86
N GLY A 127 -36.25 -4.87 18.96
CA GLY A 127 -35.32 -4.22 19.86
C GLY A 127 -34.79 -2.91 19.28
N LEU A 128 -35.19 -1.79 19.88
CA LEU A 128 -34.72 -0.47 19.48
C LEU A 128 -33.18 -0.39 19.49
N GLY A 129 -32.64 0.44 18.61
CA GLY A 129 -31.19 0.62 18.47
C GLY A 129 -30.76 0.62 17.00
N ILE A 130 -29.46 0.68 16.76
CA ILE A 130 -28.91 0.70 15.42
C ILE A 130 -29.20 -0.63 14.72
N ALA A 131 -29.55 -0.55 13.44
CA ALA A 131 -29.75 -1.71 12.60
C ALA A 131 -28.43 -2.48 12.47
N ARG A 132 -28.52 -3.81 12.35
CA ARG A 132 -27.36 -4.70 12.26
C ARG A 132 -26.37 -4.29 11.16
N GLU A 133 -26.85 -3.69 10.08
CA GLU A 133 -26.01 -3.21 8.97
C GLU A 133 -25.03 -2.09 9.35
N PHE A 134 -25.29 -1.36 10.45
CA PHE A 134 -24.44 -0.27 10.95
C PHE A 134 -23.84 -0.57 12.32
N LYS A 135 -23.86 -1.82 12.78
CA LYS A 135 -23.33 -2.20 14.10
C LYS A 135 -21.91 -1.71 14.34
N ASP A 136 -21.08 -1.68 13.28
CA ASP A 136 -19.68 -1.23 13.34
C ASP A 136 -19.53 0.20 13.89
N ILE A 137 -20.55 1.05 13.76
CA ILE A 137 -20.56 2.39 14.35
C ILE A 137 -20.52 2.29 15.89
N ILE A 138 -21.37 1.45 16.48
CA ILE A 138 -21.41 1.27 17.94
C ILE A 138 -20.13 0.57 18.41
N ASP A 139 -19.70 -0.48 17.71
CA ASP A 139 -18.47 -1.21 18.07
C ASP A 139 -17.24 -0.27 18.06
N ALA A 140 -17.18 0.68 17.11
CA ALA A 140 -16.11 1.69 17.06
C ALA A 140 -16.19 2.68 18.24
N ILE A 141 -17.38 3.18 18.58
CA ILE A 141 -17.59 4.07 19.74
C ILE A 141 -17.16 3.38 21.04
N GLU A 142 -17.56 2.12 21.25
CA GLU A 142 -17.20 1.35 22.44
C GLU A 142 -15.70 1.00 22.50
N SER A 143 -15.04 0.92 21.35
CA SER A 143 -13.59 0.68 21.28
C SER A 143 -12.77 1.93 21.63
N HIS A 144 -13.32 3.12 21.36
CA HIS A 144 -12.64 4.39 21.60
C HIS A 144 -13.06 5.11 22.89
N SER A 145 -14.09 4.61 23.59
CA SER A 145 -14.59 5.25 24.80
C SER A 145 -15.18 4.24 25.80
N ASP A 146 -15.26 4.66 27.06
CA ASP A 146 -16.03 3.99 28.12
C ASP A 146 -17.39 4.67 28.38
N CYS A 147 -17.85 5.46 27.40
CA CYS A 147 -19.14 6.13 27.47
C CYS A 147 -20.28 5.10 27.63
N THR A 148 -21.35 5.51 28.32
CA THR A 148 -22.58 4.72 28.48
C THR A 148 -23.75 5.31 27.70
N GLU A 149 -23.64 6.56 27.27
CA GLU A 149 -24.65 7.28 26.49
C GLU A 149 -24.06 7.75 25.16
N ILE A 150 -24.79 7.58 24.06
CA ILE A 150 -24.58 8.31 22.81
C ILE A 150 -25.59 9.44 22.74
N ARG A 151 -25.15 10.66 22.48
CA ARG A 151 -26.03 11.81 22.28
C ARG A 151 -25.82 12.40 20.90
N PHE A 152 -26.85 12.37 20.08
CA PHE A 152 -26.81 13.03 18.78
C PHE A 152 -26.96 14.53 18.94
N SER A 153 -26.19 15.28 18.14
CA SER A 153 -26.25 16.74 18.12
C SER A 153 -26.12 17.26 16.69
N GLU A 154 -26.93 18.25 16.35
CA GLU A 154 -26.83 18.96 15.07
C GLU A 154 -25.85 20.14 15.12
N SER A 155 -25.53 20.64 16.31
CA SER A 155 -24.71 21.84 16.51
C SER A 155 -23.33 21.53 17.08
N GLU A 156 -23.18 20.45 17.83
CA GLU A 156 -21.92 20.05 18.45
C GLU A 156 -21.14 19.10 17.55
N GLN A 157 -19.81 19.26 17.57
CA GLN A 157 -18.90 18.35 16.88
C GLN A 157 -18.75 17.04 17.65
N THR A 158 -18.42 15.95 16.94
CA THR A 158 -18.23 14.64 17.56
C THR A 158 -17.10 14.70 18.59
N SER A 159 -17.43 14.38 19.84
CA SER A 159 -16.53 14.54 20.97
C SER A 159 -17.00 13.71 22.17
N ILE A 160 -16.16 13.65 23.21
CA ILE A 160 -16.51 13.02 24.49
C ILE A 160 -16.76 14.15 25.51
N SER A 161 -17.84 14.05 26.27
CA SER A 161 -18.18 15.02 27.31
C SER A 161 -17.12 15.06 28.42
N SER A 162 -17.04 16.17 29.16
CA SER A 162 -16.03 16.36 30.22
C SER A 162 -16.08 15.34 31.37
N ASN A 163 -17.20 14.61 31.53
CA ASN A 163 -17.36 13.55 32.53
C ASN A 163 -17.08 12.14 31.95
N GLU A 164 -16.66 12.05 30.69
CA GLU A 164 -16.32 10.81 29.96
C GLU A 164 -17.44 9.77 29.89
N LYS A 165 -18.68 10.15 30.19
CA LYS A 165 -19.85 9.24 30.16
C LYS A 165 -20.68 9.35 28.88
N ILE A 166 -20.59 10.48 28.16
CA ILE A 166 -21.44 10.78 27.02
C ILE A 166 -20.57 10.95 25.78
N PHE A 167 -20.84 10.14 24.78
CA PHE A 167 -20.29 10.30 23.45
C PHE A 167 -21.21 11.21 22.64
N ILE A 168 -20.80 12.45 22.42
CA ILE A 168 -21.52 13.40 21.57
C ILE A 168 -21.19 13.01 20.13
N PHE A 169 -22.20 12.62 19.36
CA PHE A 169 -22.04 12.22 17.97
C PHE A 169 -22.74 13.24 17.08
N SER A 170 -21.98 13.95 16.24
CA SER A 170 -22.59 14.90 15.32
C SER A 170 -23.46 14.16 14.30
N THR A 171 -24.61 14.73 13.98
CA THR A 171 -25.52 14.16 12.97
C THR A 171 -24.85 14.09 11.59
N GLU A 172 -23.97 15.04 11.27
CA GLU A 172 -23.19 15.06 10.01
C GLU A 172 -22.24 13.85 9.91
N ASP A 173 -21.46 13.58 10.96
CA ASP A 173 -20.53 12.43 10.99
C ASP A 173 -21.28 11.10 10.95
N TYR A 174 -22.45 11.02 11.58
CA TYR A 174 -23.31 9.83 11.50
C TYR A 174 -23.77 9.56 10.06
N TYR A 175 -24.21 10.60 9.33
CA TYR A 175 -24.60 10.45 7.93
C TYR A 175 -23.41 10.07 7.04
N GLU A 176 -22.22 10.61 7.30
CA GLU A 176 -21.01 10.19 6.60
C GLU A 176 -20.68 8.72 6.87
N ALA A 177 -20.72 8.29 8.13
CA ALA A 177 -20.45 6.90 8.53
C ALA A 177 -21.41 5.92 7.85
N THR A 178 -22.72 6.18 7.91
CA THR A 178 -23.74 5.31 7.29
C THR A 178 -23.61 5.27 5.76
N LYS A 179 -23.30 6.40 5.12
CA LYS A 179 -23.03 6.47 3.67
C LYS A 179 -21.80 5.65 3.29
N ASN A 180 -20.72 5.74 4.06
CA ASN A 180 -19.49 4.99 3.82
C ASN A 180 -19.73 3.47 3.96
N ILE A 181 -20.43 3.03 5.01
CA ILE A 181 -20.78 1.62 5.22
C ILE A 181 -21.64 1.08 4.07
N ARG A 182 -22.65 1.83 3.62
CA ARG A 182 -23.50 1.44 2.48
C ARG A 182 -22.70 1.33 1.18
N SER A 183 -21.79 2.27 0.93
CA SER A 183 -20.93 2.27 -0.25
C SER A 183 -20.03 1.02 -0.28
N ILE A 184 -19.38 0.71 0.84
CA ILE A 184 -18.53 -0.47 0.98
C ILE A 184 -19.34 -1.75 0.78
N SER A 185 -20.50 -1.85 1.43
CA SER A 185 -21.39 -3.02 1.31
C SER A 185 -21.88 -3.24 -0.12
N SER A 186 -22.31 -2.17 -0.80
CA SER A 186 -22.76 -2.23 -2.19
C SER A 186 -21.64 -2.67 -3.15
N LEU A 187 -20.44 -2.10 -2.98
CA LEU A 187 -19.27 -2.47 -3.77
C LEU A 187 -18.89 -3.94 -3.55
N GLY A 188 -18.92 -4.40 -2.30
CA GLY A 188 -18.62 -5.78 -1.94
C GLY A 188 -19.65 -6.78 -2.45
N GLN A 189 -20.95 -6.48 -2.32
CA GLN A 189 -22.03 -7.31 -2.84
C GLN A 189 -21.96 -7.43 -4.37
N LYS A 190 -21.68 -6.31 -5.07
CA LYS A 190 -21.51 -6.33 -6.52
C LYS A 190 -20.30 -7.16 -6.96
N ALA A 191 -19.18 -7.03 -6.26
CA ALA A 191 -18.00 -7.85 -6.51
C ALA A 191 -18.31 -9.35 -6.30
N ALA A 192 -18.94 -9.69 -5.17
CA ALA A 192 -19.32 -11.06 -4.85
C ALA A 192 -20.32 -11.64 -5.87
N ALA A 193 -21.29 -10.85 -6.33
CA ALA A 193 -22.27 -11.27 -7.34
C ALA A 193 -21.57 -11.61 -8.67
N GLU A 194 -20.69 -10.73 -9.16
CA GLU A 194 -19.96 -11.00 -10.41
C GLU A 194 -19.03 -12.22 -10.31
N VAL A 195 -18.38 -12.43 -9.16
CA VAL A 195 -17.55 -13.61 -8.91
C VAL A 195 -18.41 -14.87 -8.90
N LYS A 196 -19.56 -14.86 -8.21
CA LYS A 196 -20.51 -15.99 -8.20
C LYS A 196 -21.00 -16.30 -9.61
N ASP A 197 -21.46 -15.29 -10.34
CA ASP A 197 -21.97 -15.44 -11.70
C ASP A 197 -20.91 -16.02 -12.64
N GLY A 198 -19.68 -15.48 -12.61
CA GLY A 198 -18.58 -15.98 -13.43
C GLY A 198 -18.14 -17.39 -13.05
N THR A 199 -18.11 -17.71 -11.75
CA THR A 199 -17.73 -19.03 -11.26
C THR A 199 -18.74 -20.09 -11.66
N ILE A 200 -20.03 -19.84 -11.44
CA ILE A 200 -21.11 -20.77 -11.82
C ILE A 200 -21.20 -20.90 -13.34
N TYR A 201 -21.05 -19.80 -14.08
CA TYR A 201 -20.99 -19.85 -15.54
C TYR A 201 -19.84 -20.74 -16.02
N ASN A 202 -18.62 -20.56 -15.51
CA ASN A 202 -17.45 -21.33 -15.95
C ASN A 202 -17.55 -22.82 -15.57
N LEU A 203 -18.07 -23.12 -14.37
CA LEU A 203 -18.34 -24.49 -13.94
C LEU A 203 -19.28 -25.21 -14.92
N LEU A 204 -20.34 -24.54 -15.37
CA LEU A 204 -21.28 -25.10 -16.34
C LEU A 204 -20.69 -25.12 -17.75
N ALA A 205 -19.97 -24.08 -18.16
CA ALA A 205 -19.35 -23.96 -19.47
C ALA A 205 -18.33 -25.08 -19.73
N GLU A 206 -17.52 -25.43 -18.72
CA GLU A 206 -16.57 -26.56 -18.80
C GLU A 206 -17.30 -27.89 -19.08
N LYS A 207 -18.36 -28.18 -18.30
CA LYS A 207 -19.17 -29.41 -18.49
C LYS A 207 -19.86 -29.45 -19.85
N LEU A 208 -20.24 -28.29 -20.38
CA LEU A 208 -20.93 -28.14 -21.67
C LEU A 208 -19.97 -27.88 -22.84
N LYS A 209 -18.65 -27.92 -22.63
CA LYS A 209 -17.61 -27.60 -23.63
C LYS A 209 -17.83 -26.25 -24.33
N LYS A 210 -18.26 -25.24 -23.57
CA LYS A 210 -18.45 -23.84 -23.99
C LYS A 210 -17.26 -22.99 -23.54
N PRO A 211 -17.00 -21.84 -24.21
CA PRO A 211 -15.90 -20.95 -23.83
C PRO A 211 -16.09 -20.39 -22.42
N LEU A 212 -14.99 -20.30 -21.67
CA LEU A 212 -14.99 -19.73 -20.32
C LEU A 212 -15.08 -18.20 -20.36
N LYS A 213 -15.80 -17.62 -19.40
CA LYS A 213 -15.90 -16.19 -19.17
C LYS A 213 -14.79 -15.73 -18.23
N THR A 214 -14.09 -14.68 -18.61
CA THR A 214 -13.14 -13.99 -17.72
C THR A 214 -13.90 -13.19 -16.66
N ILE A 215 -13.55 -13.38 -15.39
CA ILE A 215 -14.11 -12.59 -14.29
C ILE A 215 -13.31 -11.29 -14.23
N ALA A 216 -13.95 -10.16 -14.56
CA ALA A 216 -13.28 -8.86 -14.61
C ALA A 216 -12.92 -8.38 -13.20
N ILE A 217 -11.63 -8.11 -12.98
CA ILE A 217 -11.13 -7.51 -11.75
C ILE A 217 -11.46 -6.00 -11.81
N GLY A 218 -12.38 -5.55 -10.96
CA GLY A 218 -12.84 -4.16 -10.99
C GLY A 218 -11.76 -3.15 -10.59
N ARG A 219 -11.88 -1.90 -11.06
CA ARG A 219 -10.93 -0.79 -10.85
C ARG A 219 -10.84 -0.24 -9.41
N SER A 220 -11.65 -0.72 -8.46
CA SER A 220 -11.65 -0.25 -7.06
C SER A 220 -10.76 -1.14 -6.19
N PRO A 221 -9.86 -0.59 -5.35
CA PRO A 221 -8.99 -1.37 -4.46
C PRO A 221 -9.76 -2.34 -3.54
N VAL A 222 -10.94 -1.94 -3.06
CA VAL A 222 -11.81 -2.77 -2.22
C VAL A 222 -12.37 -3.96 -3.00
N ARG A 223 -12.80 -3.73 -4.25
CA ARG A 223 -13.29 -4.79 -5.15
C ARG A 223 -12.18 -5.77 -5.53
N HIS A 224 -10.96 -5.29 -5.65
CA HIS A 224 -9.77 -6.10 -5.88
C HIS A 224 -9.52 -7.07 -4.71
N LEU A 225 -9.51 -6.55 -3.47
CA LEU A 225 -9.27 -7.35 -2.26
C LEU A 225 -10.39 -8.37 -1.99
N ILE A 226 -11.67 -7.99 -2.20
CA ILE A 226 -12.81 -8.91 -2.03
C ILE A 226 -12.79 -10.02 -3.08
N THR A 227 -12.45 -9.71 -4.33
CA THR A 227 -12.32 -10.71 -5.41
C THR A 227 -11.17 -11.66 -5.14
N ALA A 228 -10.02 -11.16 -4.69
CA ALA A 228 -8.85 -11.96 -4.33
C ALA A 228 -9.13 -12.89 -3.14
N ALA A 229 -9.79 -12.38 -2.09
CA ALA A 229 -10.19 -13.17 -0.92
C ALA A 229 -11.23 -14.25 -1.28
N ALA A 230 -12.22 -13.93 -2.12
CA ALA A 230 -13.22 -14.91 -2.58
C ALA A 230 -12.63 -16.01 -3.47
N GLN A 231 -11.52 -15.74 -4.16
CA GLN A 231 -10.75 -16.73 -4.93
C GLN A 231 -9.68 -17.45 -4.09
N GLY A 232 -9.62 -17.22 -2.77
CA GLY A 232 -8.68 -17.87 -1.86
C GLY A 232 -7.22 -17.44 -2.04
N LYS A 233 -6.96 -16.26 -2.60
CA LYS A 233 -5.59 -15.76 -2.85
C LYS A 233 -5.13 -14.81 -1.73
N PRO A 234 -3.94 -15.03 -1.12
CA PRO A 234 -3.34 -14.13 -0.13
C PRO A 234 -2.80 -12.82 -0.78
N PRO A 235 -2.31 -11.83 0.00
CA PRO A 235 -2.01 -10.49 -0.51
C PRO A 235 -0.91 -10.48 -1.59
N LEU A 236 -1.15 -9.67 -2.61
CA LEU A 236 -0.27 -9.33 -3.75
C LEU A 236 0.37 -10.54 -4.43
N THR A 237 -0.40 -11.19 -5.30
CA THR A 237 0.12 -12.16 -6.25
C THR A 237 1.03 -11.48 -7.29
N SER A 238 1.89 -12.24 -7.97
CA SER A 238 2.73 -11.70 -9.06
C SER A 238 1.90 -10.98 -10.14
N GLY A 239 0.68 -11.45 -10.43
CA GLY A 239 -0.24 -10.78 -11.35
C GLY A 239 -0.76 -9.42 -10.86
N ASP A 240 -0.83 -9.21 -9.55
CA ASP A 240 -1.23 -7.93 -8.97
C ASP A 240 -0.08 -6.91 -9.06
N GLN A 241 1.17 -7.37 -8.87
CA GLN A 241 2.37 -6.55 -9.08
C GLN A 241 2.49 -6.09 -10.53
N ASP A 242 2.24 -6.99 -11.49
CA ASP A 242 2.24 -6.66 -12.92
C ASP A 242 1.13 -5.67 -13.28
N SER A 243 -0.04 -5.81 -12.65
CA SER A 243 -1.17 -4.91 -12.87
C SER A 243 -0.89 -3.50 -12.34
N VAL A 244 -0.33 -3.37 -11.14
CA VAL A 244 0.10 -2.08 -10.58
C VAL A 244 1.17 -1.44 -11.48
N MET A 245 2.14 -2.22 -11.94
CA MET A 245 3.19 -1.74 -12.84
C MET A 245 2.62 -1.26 -14.18
N THR A 246 1.64 -1.98 -14.75
CA THR A 246 0.95 -1.58 -15.98
C THR A 246 0.17 -0.28 -15.78
N ILE A 247 -0.56 -0.13 -14.68
CA ILE A 247 -1.31 1.09 -14.38
C ILE A 247 -0.36 2.29 -14.26
N LEU A 248 0.73 2.16 -13.51
CA LEU A 248 1.74 3.21 -13.37
C LEU A 248 2.36 3.57 -14.72
N LYS A 249 2.70 2.58 -15.56
CA LYS A 249 3.25 2.83 -16.90
C LYS A 249 2.27 3.56 -17.80
N THR A 250 1.02 3.12 -17.86
CA THR A 250 -0.02 3.68 -18.73
C THR A 250 -0.44 5.09 -18.32
N HIS A 251 -0.49 5.38 -17.02
CA HIS A 251 -1.00 6.65 -16.50
C HIS A 251 0.08 7.60 -15.96
N SER A 252 1.37 7.24 -16.06
CA SER A 252 2.51 8.04 -15.58
C SER A 252 2.43 9.53 -15.95
N LYS A 253 2.11 9.85 -17.21
CA LYS A 253 1.97 11.25 -17.68
C LYS A 253 0.82 12.00 -16.99
N GLN A 254 -0.35 11.37 -16.87
CA GLN A 254 -1.50 11.98 -16.20
C GLN A 254 -1.22 12.20 -14.70
N ILE A 255 -0.50 11.26 -14.06
CA ILE A 255 -0.10 11.40 -12.66
C ILE A 255 0.93 12.52 -12.51
N ALA A 256 1.90 12.63 -13.43
CA ALA A 256 2.91 13.70 -13.42
C ALA A 256 2.27 15.10 -13.56
N GLU A 257 1.23 15.23 -14.38
CA GLU A 257 0.51 16.49 -14.57
C GLU A 257 -0.38 16.85 -13.36
N ALA A 258 -1.08 15.86 -12.79
CA ALA A 258 -2.03 16.09 -11.70
C ALA A 258 -1.38 16.20 -10.32
N LYS A 259 -0.31 15.42 -10.07
CA LYS A 259 0.37 15.32 -8.76
C LYS A 259 1.89 15.12 -8.94
N PRO A 260 2.60 16.12 -9.48
CA PRO A 260 4.04 16.01 -9.77
C PRO A 260 4.86 15.68 -8.52
N GLU A 261 4.56 16.29 -7.38
CA GLU A 261 5.27 16.07 -6.11
C GLU A 261 5.10 14.64 -5.58
N ALA A 262 3.88 14.08 -5.67
CA ALA A 262 3.63 12.71 -5.22
C ALA A 262 4.33 11.68 -6.11
N LEU A 263 4.39 11.93 -7.43
CA LEU A 263 5.13 11.08 -8.35
C LEU A 263 6.64 11.16 -8.12
N ALA A 264 7.17 12.38 -7.90
CA ALA A 264 8.58 12.58 -7.58
C ALA A 264 8.96 11.86 -6.29
N LYS A 265 8.13 11.95 -5.24
CA LYS A 265 8.34 11.23 -3.99
C LYS A 265 8.29 9.72 -4.17
N LEU A 266 7.34 9.21 -4.95
CA LEU A 266 7.26 7.78 -5.26
C LEU A 266 8.49 7.32 -6.05
N GLN A 267 8.97 8.13 -7.00
CA GLN A 267 10.19 7.86 -7.74
C GLN A 267 11.40 7.80 -6.80
N ASP A 268 11.56 8.79 -5.91
CA ASP A 268 12.64 8.82 -4.92
C ASP A 268 12.61 7.58 -4.01
N GLU A 269 11.43 7.17 -3.53
CA GLU A 269 11.25 5.97 -2.71
C GLU A 269 11.60 4.69 -3.49
N ILE A 270 11.15 4.56 -4.75
CA ILE A 270 11.48 3.42 -5.61
C ILE A 270 12.98 3.37 -5.91
N GLU A 271 13.61 4.50 -6.21
CA GLU A 271 15.04 4.59 -6.47
C GLU A 271 15.85 4.15 -5.25
N LEU A 272 15.47 4.61 -4.06
CA LEU A 272 16.12 4.24 -2.80
C LEU A 272 15.99 2.74 -2.52
N VAL A 273 14.78 2.18 -2.62
CA VAL A 273 14.56 0.74 -2.42
C VAL A 273 15.29 -0.09 -3.48
N THR A 274 15.31 0.36 -4.73
CA THR A 274 16.03 -0.32 -5.82
C THR A 274 17.53 -0.32 -5.56
N LEU A 275 18.09 0.81 -5.10
CA LEU A 275 19.50 0.92 -4.74
C LEU A 275 19.85 0.04 -3.53
N GLU A 276 19.00 -0.05 -2.52
CA GLU A 276 19.20 -0.94 -1.37
C GLU A 276 19.25 -2.41 -1.80
N VAL A 277 18.30 -2.86 -2.63
CA VAL A 277 18.26 -4.21 -3.19
C VAL A 277 19.51 -4.49 -4.02
N LEU A 278 19.96 -3.51 -4.80
CA LEU A 278 21.16 -3.64 -5.61
C LEU A 278 22.42 -3.77 -4.75
N ILE A 279 22.58 -2.94 -3.73
CA ILE A 279 23.72 -2.99 -2.80
C ILE A 279 23.79 -4.38 -2.15
N LYS A 280 22.66 -4.92 -1.68
CA LYS A 280 22.59 -6.28 -1.12
C LYS A 280 23.01 -7.35 -2.13
N LYS A 281 22.57 -7.24 -3.39
CA LYS A 281 23.01 -8.16 -4.46
C LYS A 281 24.51 -8.05 -4.73
N TYR A 282 25.04 -6.83 -4.79
CA TYR A 282 26.47 -6.56 -5.00
C TYR A 282 27.31 -7.17 -3.87
N GLU A 283 26.96 -6.90 -2.61
CA GLU A 283 27.60 -7.47 -1.43
C GLU A 283 27.56 -9.00 -1.41
N GLY A 284 26.39 -9.57 -1.74
CA GLY A 284 26.22 -11.02 -1.84
C GLY A 284 27.10 -11.63 -2.92
N LYS A 285 27.34 -10.92 -4.02
CA LYS A 285 28.21 -11.35 -5.12
C LYS A 285 29.69 -11.24 -4.74
N LEU A 286 30.11 -10.19 -4.05
CA LEU A 286 31.50 -10.04 -3.56
C LEU A 286 31.93 -11.15 -2.59
N LYS A 287 31.00 -11.71 -1.82
CA LYS A 287 31.28 -12.81 -0.88
C LYS A 287 31.51 -14.15 -1.56
N LYS A 288 31.24 -14.27 -2.86
CA LYS A 288 31.35 -15.53 -3.62
C LYS A 288 32.59 -15.50 -4.51
N THR A 289 33.13 -16.67 -4.80
CA THR A 289 34.09 -16.83 -5.89
C THR A 289 33.32 -16.81 -7.20
N THR A 290 33.59 -15.80 -8.03
CA THR A 290 32.87 -15.52 -9.28
C THR A 290 33.86 -15.39 -10.43
N ILE A 291 33.44 -15.70 -11.65
CA ILE A 291 34.21 -15.45 -12.86
C ILE A 291 33.95 -14.05 -13.45
N GLU A 292 34.74 -13.61 -14.43
CA GLU A 292 34.62 -12.28 -15.04
C GLU A 292 33.28 -12.07 -15.75
N SER A 293 32.82 -13.06 -16.53
CA SER A 293 31.55 -12.97 -17.27
C SER A 293 30.35 -12.71 -16.36
N GLU A 294 30.38 -13.31 -15.18
CA GLU A 294 29.39 -13.12 -14.15
C GLU A 294 29.30 -11.67 -13.62
N TRP A 295 30.41 -10.94 -13.61
CA TRP A 295 30.44 -9.51 -13.29
C TRP A 295 30.06 -8.64 -14.47
N GLN A 296 30.45 -9.04 -15.69
CA GLN A 296 30.01 -8.38 -16.92
C GLN A 296 28.48 -8.41 -17.03
N ASP A 297 27.84 -9.56 -16.81
CA ASP A 297 26.37 -9.69 -16.81
C ASP A 297 25.70 -8.82 -15.74
N PHE A 298 26.33 -8.75 -14.57
CA PHE A 298 25.85 -7.93 -13.46
C PHE A 298 25.92 -6.43 -13.81
N PHE A 299 27.02 -5.95 -14.39
CA PHE A 299 27.16 -4.55 -14.82
C PHE A 299 26.31 -4.23 -16.05
N ASP A 300 26.07 -5.17 -16.97
CA ASP A 300 25.18 -4.94 -18.11
C ASP A 300 23.72 -4.76 -17.66
N SER A 301 23.31 -5.52 -16.64
CA SER A 301 22.00 -5.37 -15.99
C SER A 301 21.89 -4.10 -15.15
N ASN A 302 23.02 -3.53 -14.72
CA ASN A 302 23.09 -2.39 -13.80
C ASN A 302 24.08 -1.33 -14.28
N LYS A 303 23.90 -0.89 -15.53
CA LYS A 303 24.82 0.02 -16.27
C LYS A 303 25.15 1.32 -15.56
N PHE A 304 24.26 1.83 -14.71
CA PHE A 304 24.54 3.05 -13.93
C PHE A 304 25.70 2.88 -12.94
N ILE A 305 26.00 1.65 -12.49
CA ILE A 305 27.15 1.44 -11.59
C ILE A 305 28.44 1.83 -12.31
N LEU A 306 28.53 1.58 -13.62
CA LEU A 306 29.67 2.00 -14.43
C LEU A 306 29.81 3.52 -14.52
N THR A 307 28.71 4.27 -14.42
CA THR A 307 28.78 5.74 -14.34
C THR A 307 29.27 6.23 -12.98
N MET A 308 29.20 5.42 -11.92
CA MET A 308 29.79 5.77 -10.61
C MET A 308 31.31 5.58 -10.58
N ALA A 309 31.84 4.71 -11.46
CA ALA A 309 33.27 4.57 -11.64
C ALA A 309 33.89 5.82 -12.28
N PHE A 310 33.11 6.57 -13.06
CA PHE A 310 33.51 7.82 -13.68
C PHE A 310 32.95 9.03 -12.93
N GLY A 311 33.78 10.04 -12.66
CA GLY A 311 33.32 11.29 -12.04
C GLY A 311 32.47 12.19 -12.95
N TYR A 312 31.92 11.69 -14.07
CA TYR A 312 31.18 12.48 -15.06
C TYR A 312 30.06 11.65 -15.73
N PRO A 313 29.01 12.32 -16.25
CA PRO A 313 27.85 11.64 -16.84
C PRO A 313 28.19 10.97 -18.18
N ILE A 314 27.89 9.68 -18.26
CA ILE A 314 27.96 8.86 -19.48
C ILE A 314 26.52 8.55 -19.90
N VAL A 315 26.20 8.74 -21.18
CA VAL A 315 24.80 8.69 -21.67
C VAL A 315 24.44 7.38 -22.35
N GLN A 316 25.41 6.69 -22.95
CA GLN A 316 25.12 5.51 -23.75
C GLN A 316 26.22 4.48 -23.55
N ILE A 317 25.85 3.34 -22.98
CA ILE A 317 26.73 2.17 -22.83
C ILE A 317 26.32 1.18 -23.92
N LEU A 318 27.16 1.07 -24.95
CA LEU A 318 27.05 0.06 -26.00
C LEU A 318 27.47 -1.28 -25.38
N GLY A 319 26.51 -2.18 -25.22
CA GLY A 319 26.76 -3.55 -24.80
C GLY A 319 27.34 -4.40 -25.94
N GLN A 320 27.47 -5.70 -25.70
CA GLN A 320 28.05 -6.69 -26.64
C GLN A 320 27.37 -6.74 -28.03
N ALA A 321 26.19 -6.12 -28.18
CA ALA A 321 25.46 -6.04 -29.43
C ALA A 321 24.66 -4.74 -29.52
N SER A 322 25.20 -3.70 -30.18
CA SER A 322 24.42 -2.79 -31.04
C SER A 322 25.25 -1.57 -31.43
N VAL A 323 25.76 -1.58 -32.65
CA VAL A 323 25.68 -0.41 -33.53
C VAL A 323 25.32 -0.93 -34.92
N GLY A 324 24.22 -0.45 -35.51
CA GLY A 324 23.93 -0.51 -36.96
C GLY A 324 24.29 -1.75 -37.78
N GLY A 325 24.05 -2.97 -37.30
CA GLY A 325 24.27 -4.20 -38.09
C GLY A 325 25.75 -4.56 -38.37
N GLY A 326 26.70 -3.78 -37.87
CA GLY A 326 28.11 -4.11 -37.80
C GLY A 326 28.51 -4.24 -36.34
N GLN A 327 28.88 -5.44 -35.91
CA GLN A 327 29.48 -5.61 -34.59
C GLN A 327 30.66 -4.61 -34.45
N LEU A 328 30.81 -3.98 -33.28
CA LEU A 328 32.09 -3.40 -32.86
C LEU A 328 33.06 -4.58 -32.60
N ILE A 329 33.37 -5.32 -33.65
CA ILE A 329 34.28 -6.47 -33.69
C ILE A 329 35.26 -6.17 -34.82
N GLY A 330 36.47 -5.77 -34.44
CA GLY A 330 37.61 -5.73 -35.34
C GLY A 330 38.26 -7.11 -35.35
N GLY A 331 38.31 -7.77 -36.51
CA GLY A 331 39.12 -8.98 -36.71
C GLY A 331 38.73 -10.21 -35.87
N GLY A 332 37.46 -10.33 -35.46
CA GLY A 332 36.96 -11.51 -34.75
C GLY A 332 37.15 -11.50 -33.23
N SER A 333 37.56 -10.39 -32.62
CA SER A 333 37.65 -10.24 -31.17
C SER A 333 36.97 -8.97 -30.64
N LYS A 334 36.46 -9.06 -29.41
CA LYS A 334 35.75 -8.01 -28.67
C LYS A 334 36.70 -6.85 -28.33
N PHE A 335 36.35 -5.61 -28.69
CA PHE A 335 37.20 -4.45 -28.40
C PHE A 335 37.31 -4.13 -26.91
N ALA A 336 36.27 -4.33 -26.10
CA ALA A 336 36.30 -4.11 -24.65
C ALA A 336 35.05 -4.68 -23.98
N ASP A 337 35.02 -4.74 -22.64
CA ASP A 337 33.83 -5.18 -21.89
C ASP A 337 32.65 -4.25 -22.07
N PHE A 338 32.89 -2.94 -21.97
CA PHE A 338 31.89 -1.92 -22.27
C PHE A 338 32.53 -0.75 -23.01
N ILE A 339 31.81 -0.19 -23.98
CA ILE A 339 32.15 1.07 -24.62
C ILE A 339 31.00 2.03 -24.39
N SER A 340 31.32 3.25 -24.03
CA SER A 340 30.35 4.28 -23.76
C SER A 340 30.81 5.63 -24.27
N ARG A 341 29.95 6.65 -24.21
CA ARG A 341 30.33 8.02 -24.59
C ARG A 341 29.94 9.05 -23.54
N ASN A 342 30.82 10.04 -23.39
CA ASN A 342 30.54 11.25 -22.65
C ASN A 342 29.36 11.99 -23.31
N SER A 343 28.41 12.44 -22.49
CA SER A 343 27.16 13.05 -22.95
C SER A 343 27.32 14.37 -23.69
N GLN A 344 28.37 15.14 -23.37
CA GLN A 344 28.60 16.48 -23.89
C GLN A 344 29.61 16.50 -25.02
N THR A 345 30.66 15.67 -24.92
CA THR A 345 31.80 15.70 -25.85
C THR A 345 31.83 14.54 -26.83
N ASN A 346 30.94 13.55 -26.65
CA ASN A 346 30.90 12.29 -27.41
C ASN A 346 32.19 11.45 -27.32
N ASN A 347 33.17 11.84 -26.51
CA ASN A 347 34.38 11.06 -26.30
C ASN A 347 34.07 9.68 -25.72
N ALA A 348 34.73 8.67 -26.24
CA ALA A 348 34.57 7.29 -25.82
C ALA A 348 35.10 7.09 -24.40
N ALA A 349 34.44 6.21 -23.66
CA ALA A 349 34.91 5.66 -22.40
C ALA A 349 34.82 4.14 -22.47
N ILE A 350 35.94 3.47 -22.21
CA ILE A 350 36.11 2.03 -22.30
C ILE A 350 36.24 1.46 -20.89
N PHE A 351 35.58 0.33 -20.64
CA PHE A 351 35.73 -0.43 -19.41
C PHE A 351 36.33 -1.80 -19.70
N GLU A 352 37.25 -2.22 -18.83
CA GLU A 352 37.75 -3.57 -18.72
C GLU A 352 37.47 -4.07 -17.31
N ILE A 353 36.89 -5.26 -17.18
CA ILE A 353 36.48 -5.84 -15.89
C ILE A 353 37.25 -7.14 -15.66
N LYS A 354 37.97 -7.18 -14.54
CA LYS A 354 38.55 -8.41 -13.99
C LYS A 354 37.75 -8.87 -12.79
N THR A 355 38.17 -9.93 -12.11
CA THR A 355 37.46 -10.40 -10.91
C THR A 355 37.87 -9.59 -9.66
N PRO A 356 37.00 -9.51 -8.63
CA PRO A 356 37.36 -8.96 -7.32
C PRO A 356 38.51 -9.72 -6.64
N GLY A 357 38.66 -11.01 -6.96
CA GLY A 357 39.73 -11.86 -6.43
C GLY A 357 41.08 -11.67 -7.14
N THR A 358 41.17 -10.82 -8.15
CA THR A 358 42.41 -10.59 -8.91
C THR A 358 43.45 -9.92 -8.00
N PRO A 359 44.60 -10.56 -7.73
CA PRO A 359 45.61 -9.96 -6.85
C PRO A 359 46.22 -8.72 -7.50
N LEU A 360 46.20 -7.58 -6.81
CA LEU A 360 46.74 -6.31 -7.33
C LEU A 360 48.26 -6.20 -7.12
N LEU A 361 48.76 -6.72 -6.00
CA LEU A 361 50.17 -6.66 -5.61
C LEU A 361 50.73 -8.07 -5.38
N ASN A 362 52.03 -8.22 -5.61
CA ASN A 362 52.72 -9.48 -5.29
C ASN A 362 52.69 -9.75 -3.79
N LYS A 363 52.59 -11.03 -3.40
CA LYS A 363 52.54 -11.44 -1.98
C LYS A 363 53.81 -11.07 -1.21
N THR A 364 54.95 -11.07 -1.89
CA THR A 364 56.24 -10.70 -1.32
C THR A 364 56.61 -9.28 -1.72
N PRO A 365 57.15 -8.47 -0.80
CA PRO A 365 57.62 -7.13 -1.15
C PRO A 365 58.76 -7.21 -2.16
N PHE A 366 58.77 -6.29 -3.11
CA PHE A 366 59.85 -6.14 -4.07
C PHE A 366 61.14 -5.69 -3.38
N ARG A 367 61.04 -4.72 -2.47
CA ARG A 367 62.15 -4.24 -1.65
C ARG A 367 61.64 -3.56 -0.39
N GLY A 368 62.05 -4.04 0.78
CA GLY A 368 61.62 -3.48 2.06
C GLY A 368 60.10 -3.52 2.20
N LYS A 369 59.48 -2.33 2.32
CA LYS A 369 58.03 -2.15 2.46
C LYS A 369 57.34 -1.72 1.15
N VAL A 370 57.98 -1.99 0.01
CA VAL A 370 57.47 -1.64 -1.32
C VAL A 370 57.02 -2.89 -2.04
N TYR A 371 55.78 -2.88 -2.50
CA TYR A 371 55.17 -3.98 -3.24
C TYR A 371 55.04 -3.62 -4.73
N SER A 372 55.34 -4.57 -5.60
CA SER A 372 55.15 -4.42 -7.05
C SER A 372 53.78 -4.95 -7.47
N ALA A 373 53.22 -4.37 -8.53
CA ALA A 373 52.01 -4.86 -9.18
C ALA A 373 52.20 -6.29 -9.71
N THR A 374 51.13 -7.08 -9.72
CA THR A 374 51.14 -8.44 -10.29
C THR A 374 51.18 -8.45 -11.81
N LYS A 375 51.48 -9.63 -12.38
CA LYS A 375 51.44 -9.84 -13.83
C LYS A 375 50.02 -9.64 -14.37
N GLU A 376 49.02 -10.06 -13.61
CA GLU A 376 47.60 -9.97 -13.96
C GLU A 376 47.15 -8.51 -14.00
N PHE A 377 47.51 -7.71 -12.98
CA PHE A 377 47.16 -6.29 -12.93
C PHE A 377 47.87 -5.49 -14.04
N THR A 378 49.18 -5.70 -14.22
CA THR A 378 49.92 -5.04 -15.30
C THR A 378 49.46 -5.51 -16.69
N GLY A 379 49.10 -6.78 -16.84
CA GLY A 379 48.51 -7.32 -18.07
C GLY A 379 47.17 -6.67 -18.41
N ALA A 380 46.28 -6.49 -17.43
CA ALA A 380 44.99 -5.82 -17.62
C ALA A 380 45.15 -4.34 -18.04
N MET A 381 46.15 -3.64 -17.50
CA MET A 381 46.50 -2.28 -17.91
C MET A 381 46.95 -2.20 -19.37
N VAL A 382 47.83 -3.11 -19.79
CA VAL A 382 48.26 -3.19 -21.19
C VAL A 382 47.07 -3.54 -22.10
N GLN A 383 46.21 -4.45 -21.66
CA GLN A 383 45.02 -4.86 -22.40
C GLN A 383 44.11 -3.66 -22.67
N ILE A 384 43.68 -2.90 -21.66
CA ILE A 384 42.76 -1.77 -21.86
C ILE A 384 43.38 -0.64 -22.70
N LEU A 385 44.70 -0.46 -22.65
CA LEU A 385 45.40 0.50 -23.50
C LEU A 385 45.46 0.06 -24.96
N ASP A 386 45.69 -1.23 -25.24
CA ASP A 386 45.59 -1.78 -26.60
C ASP A 386 44.16 -1.64 -27.14
N GLN A 387 43.15 -1.96 -26.32
CA GLN A 387 41.74 -1.78 -26.68
C GLN A 387 41.42 -0.33 -27.09
N LYS A 388 41.90 0.66 -26.32
CA LYS A 388 41.82 2.08 -26.68
C LYS A 388 42.49 2.38 -28.02
N TYR A 389 43.68 1.86 -28.25
CA TYR A 389 44.41 2.04 -29.50
C TYR A 389 43.64 1.44 -30.70
N GLN A 390 43.13 0.22 -30.56
CA GLN A 390 42.34 -0.44 -31.61
C GLN A 390 41.01 0.29 -31.89
N LEU A 391 40.34 0.83 -30.86
CA LEU A 391 39.15 1.65 -31.04
C LEU A 391 39.45 2.91 -31.85
N ALA A 392 40.48 3.66 -31.46
CA ALA A 392 40.87 4.89 -32.17
C ALA A 392 41.25 4.61 -33.64
N LYS A 393 41.90 3.48 -33.91
CA LYS A 393 42.28 3.05 -35.26
C LYS A 393 41.09 2.62 -36.13
N SER A 394 40.10 1.95 -35.53
CA SER A 394 38.94 1.39 -36.26
C SER A 394 37.77 2.38 -36.41
N LEU A 395 37.67 3.38 -35.52
CA LEU A 395 36.55 4.31 -35.49
C LEU A 395 36.26 5.02 -36.82
N PRO A 396 37.25 5.50 -37.61
CA PRO A 396 36.96 6.13 -38.89
C PRO A 396 36.21 5.20 -39.87
N ILE A 397 36.56 3.92 -39.90
CA ILE A 397 35.93 2.90 -40.74
C ILE A 397 34.52 2.57 -40.22
N LEU A 398 34.37 2.50 -38.90
CA LEU A 398 33.06 2.28 -38.27
C LEU A 398 32.10 3.42 -38.59
N LYS A 399 32.56 4.68 -38.52
CA LYS A 399 31.77 5.87 -38.90
C LYS A 399 31.45 5.94 -40.40
N SER A 400 32.32 5.43 -41.27
CA SER A 400 32.01 5.36 -42.70
C SER A 400 30.91 4.33 -43.01
N ASN A 401 30.86 3.24 -42.23
CA ASN A 401 29.88 2.17 -42.39
C ASN A 401 28.55 2.50 -41.70
N ASP A 402 28.59 3.23 -40.59
CA ASP A 402 27.43 3.72 -39.86
C ASP A 402 27.54 5.24 -39.63
N ARG A 403 26.80 6.00 -40.44
CA ARG A 403 26.82 7.47 -40.40
C ARG A 403 26.12 8.06 -39.17
N ASP A 404 25.32 7.26 -38.46
CA ASP A 404 24.62 7.67 -37.24
C ASP A 404 25.44 7.35 -35.97
N LEU A 405 26.64 6.74 -36.12
CA LEU A 405 27.56 6.49 -35.02
C LEU A 405 28.16 7.80 -34.47
N VAL A 406 27.55 8.29 -33.39
CA VAL A 406 28.03 9.46 -32.63
C VAL A 406 28.99 9.02 -31.52
N LEU A 407 30.28 8.90 -31.86
CA LEU A 407 31.35 8.54 -30.92
C LEU A 407 32.66 9.21 -31.34
N GLU A 408 33.46 9.70 -30.40
CA GLU A 408 34.75 10.33 -30.67
C GLU A 408 35.88 9.68 -29.88
N THR A 409 37.09 9.65 -30.45
CA THR A 409 38.28 9.09 -29.78
C THR A 409 39.36 10.15 -29.52
N TYR A 410 38.98 11.44 -29.41
CA TYR A 410 39.93 12.51 -29.12
C TYR A 410 40.59 12.33 -27.75
N ALA A 411 39.78 11.94 -26.75
CA ALA A 411 40.22 11.68 -25.38
C ALA A 411 39.47 10.47 -24.82
N VAL A 412 39.88 9.27 -25.24
CA VAL A 412 39.30 8.01 -24.75
C VAL A 412 39.66 7.82 -23.28
N HIS A 413 38.65 7.70 -22.44
CA HIS A 413 38.81 7.40 -21.02
C HIS A 413 38.82 5.88 -20.82
N CYS A 414 39.82 5.36 -20.13
CA CYS A 414 39.91 3.94 -19.81
C CYS A 414 39.59 3.75 -18.33
N CYS A 415 38.68 2.84 -17.98
CA CYS A 415 38.42 2.42 -16.62
C CYS A 415 38.65 0.93 -16.46
N LEU A 416 39.55 0.57 -15.55
CA LEU A 416 39.85 -0.80 -15.17
C LEU A 416 39.20 -1.09 -13.81
N ILE A 417 38.21 -1.97 -13.79
CA ILE A 417 37.55 -2.46 -12.58
C ILE A 417 38.23 -3.78 -12.19
N ILE A 418 39.03 -3.78 -11.11
CA ILE A 418 39.89 -4.92 -10.76
C ILE A 418 40.14 -5.05 -9.27
N GLY A 419 40.09 -6.30 -8.79
CA GLY A 419 40.57 -6.66 -7.45
C GLY A 419 39.79 -6.02 -6.29
N SER A 420 40.39 -6.09 -5.12
CA SER A 420 39.91 -5.39 -3.92
C SER A 420 41.03 -4.57 -3.31
N THR A 421 40.68 -3.47 -2.63
CA THR A 421 41.64 -2.57 -2.00
C THR A 421 42.51 -3.35 -1.00
N PRO A 422 43.85 -3.23 -1.07
CA PRO A 422 44.71 -3.87 -0.08
C PRO A 422 44.37 -3.39 1.33
N THR A 423 44.52 -4.25 2.34
CA THR A 423 44.20 -3.91 3.74
C THR A 423 45.41 -3.47 4.56
N GLY A 424 46.63 -3.84 4.13
CA GLY A 424 47.87 -3.47 4.81
C GLY A 424 48.36 -2.08 4.42
N LEU A 425 48.95 -1.34 5.37
CA LEU A 425 49.38 0.05 5.17
C LEU A 425 50.43 0.20 4.05
N ASP A 426 51.42 -0.70 4.02
CA ASP A 426 52.53 -0.65 3.06
C ASP A 426 52.07 -1.08 1.65
N GLU A 427 51.13 -2.03 1.59
CA GLU A 427 50.46 -2.48 0.37
C GLU A 427 49.54 -1.39 -0.19
N GLN A 428 48.70 -0.76 0.64
CA GLN A 428 47.85 0.38 0.24
C GLN A 428 48.69 1.51 -0.33
N LYS A 429 49.77 1.90 0.37
CA LYS A 429 50.71 2.91 -0.14
C LYS A 429 51.26 2.51 -1.51
N SER A 430 51.69 1.27 -1.68
CA SER A 430 52.27 0.79 -2.95
C SER A 430 51.23 0.76 -4.08
N PHE A 431 49.99 0.36 -3.77
CA PHE A 431 48.88 0.40 -4.71
C PHE A 431 48.54 1.83 -5.13
N GLU A 432 48.43 2.78 -4.21
CA GLU A 432 48.16 4.19 -4.53
C GLU A 432 49.25 4.82 -5.39
N LEU A 433 50.53 4.54 -5.08
CA LEU A 433 51.66 5.01 -5.89
C LEU A 433 51.59 4.48 -7.32
N PHE A 434 51.25 3.20 -7.50
CA PHE A 434 51.07 2.60 -8.82
C PHE A 434 49.84 3.16 -9.54
N ARG A 435 48.70 3.21 -8.84
CA ARG A 435 47.42 3.70 -9.36
C ARG A 435 47.55 5.13 -9.87
N ARG A 436 48.11 6.03 -9.07
CA ARG A 436 48.21 7.45 -9.43
C ARG A 436 49.28 7.75 -10.48
N ASN A 437 50.20 6.81 -10.75
CA ASN A 437 51.14 6.92 -11.87
C ASN A 437 50.44 6.77 -13.23
N SER A 438 49.35 6.01 -13.30
CA SER A 438 48.59 5.78 -14.51
C SER A 438 47.65 6.96 -14.79
N ARG A 439 48.01 7.79 -15.78
CA ARG A 439 47.22 8.98 -16.15
C ARG A 439 46.07 8.70 -17.12
N GLU A 440 46.19 7.62 -17.90
CA GLU A 440 45.23 7.31 -18.96
C GLU A 440 44.18 6.27 -18.56
N VAL A 441 44.43 5.53 -17.48
CA VAL A 441 43.55 4.46 -17.00
C VAL A 441 43.16 4.77 -15.55
N GLU A 442 41.87 4.97 -15.34
CA GLU A 442 41.24 5.03 -14.03
C GLU A 442 41.16 3.61 -13.46
N ILE A 443 41.76 3.37 -12.30
CA ILE A 443 41.77 2.05 -11.66
C ILE A 443 40.85 2.11 -10.44
N ILE A 444 39.80 1.31 -10.45
CA ILE A 444 38.82 1.22 -9.38
C ILE A 444 38.68 -0.21 -8.89
N THR A 445 38.65 -0.39 -7.57
CA THR A 445 38.42 -1.69 -6.94
C THR A 445 36.93 -1.94 -6.74
N PHE A 446 36.55 -3.21 -6.64
CA PHE A 446 35.16 -3.59 -6.48
C PHE A 446 34.54 -3.08 -5.16
N ASP A 447 35.33 -3.09 -4.08
CA ASP A 447 34.91 -2.56 -2.79
C ASP A 447 34.82 -1.02 -2.80
N GLU A 448 35.69 -0.32 -3.52
CA GLU A 448 35.55 1.14 -3.69
C GLU A 448 34.26 1.49 -4.45
N LEU A 449 33.92 0.72 -5.48
CA LEU A 449 32.70 0.93 -6.25
C LEU A 449 31.43 0.63 -5.41
N LEU A 450 31.47 -0.40 -4.57
CA LEU A 450 30.42 -0.67 -3.59
C LEU A 450 30.28 0.48 -2.58
N GLU A 451 31.40 1.02 -2.09
CA GLU A 451 31.38 2.12 -1.14
C GLU A 451 30.77 3.38 -1.76
N LYS A 452 31.08 3.69 -3.03
CA LYS A 452 30.42 4.78 -3.76
C LYS A 452 28.90 4.58 -3.86
N LEU A 453 28.42 3.35 -4.06
CA LEU A 453 26.99 3.04 -4.06
C LEU A 453 26.36 3.25 -2.67
N LYS A 454 27.05 2.84 -1.61
CA LYS A 454 26.59 3.05 -0.23
C LYS A 454 26.54 4.53 0.14
N GLN A 455 27.54 5.31 -0.26
CA GLN A 455 27.56 6.76 -0.07
C GLN A 455 26.41 7.44 -0.82
N LEU A 456 26.13 7.02 -2.06
CA LEU A 456 24.98 7.49 -2.81
C LEU A 456 23.67 7.16 -2.07
N HIS A 457 23.53 5.94 -1.55
CA HIS A 457 22.35 5.55 -0.77
C HIS A 457 22.18 6.42 0.48
N VAL A 458 23.25 6.66 1.25
CA VAL A 458 23.21 7.55 2.42
C VAL A 458 22.81 8.97 2.03
N PHE A 459 23.39 9.51 0.94
CA PHE A 459 23.06 10.83 0.43
C PHE A 459 21.56 10.94 0.08
N LEU A 460 21.03 9.98 -0.69
CA LEU A 460 19.61 9.95 -1.08
C LEU A 460 18.68 9.75 0.13
N SER A 461 19.11 8.99 1.14
CA SER A 461 18.36 8.76 2.38
C SER A 461 18.32 9.99 3.30
N SER A 462 19.27 10.91 3.15
CA SER A 462 19.46 12.06 4.06
C SER A 462 18.75 13.35 3.63
N LYS A 463 18.04 13.36 2.50
CA LYS A 463 17.24 14.52 2.09
C LYS A 463 16.15 14.81 3.13
N PRO A 464 15.96 16.08 3.56
CA PRO A 464 14.89 16.44 4.49
C PRO A 464 13.52 16.14 3.85
N LYS A 465 12.63 15.54 4.65
CA LYS A 465 11.27 15.12 4.28
C LYS A 465 10.37 16.29 3.86
#